data_AF-A0A2E5HFH1-F1
#
_entry.id   AF-A0A2E5HFH1-F1
#
_cell.length_a   1.000
_cell.length_b   1.000
_cell.length_c   1.000
_cell.angle_alpha   90.00
_cell.angle_beta   90.00
_cell.angle_gamma   90.00
#
_symmetry.space_group_name_H-M   'P 1'
#
loop_
_entity.id
_entity.type
_entity.pdbx_description
1 polymer ?
#
loop_
_entity_poly.entity_id
_entity_poly.type
_entity_poly.pdbx_seq_one_letter_code
_entity_poly.pdbx_strand_id
1 'polypeptide(L)'
;MRLWILYNMKMREYIMGLKPLSIQKMEDRTDDVYEAVVVMSKRAKQVLNNRVMEKMMDAAIEDVEMGVYDKVVDENPEDYVEAEKATTIAVNEFMDGKLEWGQTEVES
;
A
#
# COMPACT_ATOMS: atom_id res chain seq x y z
N MET A 1 -27.55 -5.37 26.85
CA MET A 1 -26.20 -5.00 27.34
C MET A 1 -25.07 -5.50 26.43
N ARG A 2 -25.01 -6.79 26.06
CA ARG A 2 -24.00 -7.34 25.11
C ARG A 2 -23.97 -6.68 23.73
N LEU A 3 -25.13 -6.41 23.11
CA LEU A 3 -25.17 -5.73 21.81
C LEU A 3 -24.63 -4.29 21.85
N TRP A 4 -24.83 -3.57 22.95
CA TRP A 4 -24.34 -2.20 23.11
C TRP A 4 -22.82 -2.14 23.27
N ILE A 5 -22.24 -3.14 23.95
CA ILE A 5 -20.78 -3.30 24.08
C ILE A 5 -20.15 -3.65 22.73
N LEU A 6 -20.75 -4.60 21.98
CA LEU A 6 -20.28 -4.97 20.64
C LEU A 6 -20.40 -3.81 19.64
N TYR A 7 -21.49 -3.04 19.71
CA TYR A 7 -21.67 -1.84 18.88
C TYR A 7 -20.62 -0.77 19.19
N ASN A 8 -20.36 -0.49 20.48
CA ASN A 8 -19.32 0.44 20.88
C ASN A 8 -17.91 -0.05 20.52
N MET A 9 -17.65 -1.35 20.59
CA MET A 9 -16.36 -1.93 20.21
C MET A 9 -16.14 -1.84 18.69
N LYS A 10 -17.14 -2.21 17.88
CA LYS A 10 -17.12 -2.08 16.42
C LYS A 10 -17.03 -0.61 15.98
N MET A 11 -17.73 0.30 16.67
CA MET A 11 -17.61 1.75 16.44
C MET A 11 -16.22 2.28 16.81
N ARG A 12 -15.58 1.78 17.88
CA ARG A 12 -14.21 2.17 18.25
C ARG A 12 -13.19 1.76 17.20
N GLU A 13 -13.36 0.59 16.60
CA GLU A 13 -12.56 0.15 15.45
C GLU A 13 -12.83 0.99 14.20
N TYR A 14 -14.09 1.38 13.96
CA TYR A 14 -14.48 2.25 12.84
C TYR A 14 -13.99 3.70 12.98
N ILE A 15 -13.88 4.22 14.21
CA ILE A 15 -13.37 5.57 14.51
C ILE A 15 -11.85 5.65 14.31
N MET A 16 -11.11 4.57 14.54
CA MET A 16 -9.69 4.46 14.18
C MET A 16 -9.53 3.93 12.75
N GLY A 17 -10.01 4.68 11.75
CA GLY A 17 -9.63 4.45 10.36
C GLY A 17 -8.10 4.55 10.12
N LEU A 18 -7.36 5.07 11.10
CA LEU A 18 -5.91 5.09 11.17
C LEU A 18 -5.45 4.70 12.58
N LYS A 19 -4.50 3.75 12.65
CA LYS A 19 -3.84 3.38 13.90
C LYS A 19 -2.74 4.41 14.20
N PRO A 20 -2.68 5.00 15.40
CA PRO A 20 -1.59 5.90 15.75
C PRO A 20 -0.26 5.15 15.77
N LEU A 21 0.77 5.80 15.23
CA LEU A 21 2.14 5.28 15.19
C LEU A 21 2.96 5.91 16.33
N SER A 22 3.85 5.13 16.92
CA SER A 22 4.76 5.63 17.95
C SER A 22 5.92 6.38 17.28
N ILE A 23 6.12 7.64 17.66
CA ILE A 23 7.25 8.45 17.17
C ILE A 23 8.59 7.84 17.57
N GLN A 24 8.69 7.26 18.77
CA GLN A 24 9.91 6.63 19.28
C GLN A 24 10.36 5.47 18.38
N LYS A 25 9.41 4.67 17.89
CA LYS A 25 9.71 3.57 16.96
C LYS A 25 10.19 4.05 15.59
N MET A 26 9.85 5.27 15.22
CA MET A 26 10.28 5.89 13.96
C MET A 26 11.68 6.48 14.13
N GLU A 27 11.96 7.09 15.29
CA GLU A 27 13.28 7.57 15.69
C GLU A 27 14.32 6.44 15.76
N ASP A 28 13.91 5.21 16.14
CA ASP A 28 14.77 4.02 16.06
C ASP A 28 15.29 3.71 14.63
N ARG A 29 14.70 4.32 13.59
CA ARG A 29 15.04 4.09 12.18
C ARG A 29 15.79 5.25 11.54
N THR A 30 15.48 6.48 11.91
CA THR A 30 16.18 7.67 11.41
C THR A 30 16.04 8.80 12.42
N ASP A 31 17.11 9.57 12.56
CA ASP A 31 17.13 10.79 13.38
C ASP A 31 16.36 11.94 12.72
N ASP A 32 16.13 11.88 11.40
CA ASP A 32 15.40 12.91 10.64
C ASP A 32 14.00 12.44 10.23
N VAL A 33 12.99 13.02 10.87
CA VAL A 33 11.57 12.77 10.56
C VAL A 33 11.25 13.07 9.08
N TYR A 34 11.86 14.07 8.47
CA TYR A 34 11.63 14.40 7.06
C TYR A 34 12.20 13.34 6.13
N GLU A 35 13.33 12.74 6.49
CA GLU A 35 13.89 11.60 5.77
C GLU A 35 12.92 10.42 5.81
N ALA A 36 12.37 10.10 7.00
CA ALA A 36 11.37 9.04 7.14
C ALA A 36 10.18 9.24 6.18
N VAL A 37 9.65 10.48 6.10
CA VAL A 37 8.54 10.80 5.19
C VAL A 37 8.92 10.60 3.73
N VAL A 38 10.13 11.01 3.32
CA VAL A 38 10.61 10.84 1.95
C VAL A 38 10.76 9.36 1.61
N VAL A 39 11.35 8.56 2.49
CA VAL A 39 11.54 7.12 2.31
C VAL A 39 10.20 6.41 2.17
N MET A 40 9.28 6.64 3.11
CA MET A 40 7.92 6.07 3.08
C MET A 40 7.17 6.46 1.80
N SER A 41 7.28 7.73 1.38
CA SER A 41 6.63 8.22 0.16
C SER A 41 7.21 7.59 -1.11
N LYS A 42 8.54 7.47 -1.20
CA LYS A 42 9.21 6.78 -2.32
C LYS A 42 8.83 5.31 -2.36
N ARG A 43 8.77 4.64 -1.21
CA ARG A 43 8.37 3.23 -1.13
C ARG A 43 6.91 3.02 -1.54
N ALA A 44 6.00 3.89 -1.10
CA ALA A 44 4.60 3.82 -1.53
C ALA A 44 4.47 3.94 -3.06
N LYS A 45 5.28 4.80 -3.71
CA LYS A 45 5.34 4.90 -5.17
C LYS A 45 5.84 3.62 -5.83
N GLN A 46 6.88 2.98 -5.28
CA GLN A 46 7.36 1.68 -5.80
C GLN A 46 6.25 0.62 -5.75
N VAL A 47 5.53 0.53 -4.63
CA VAL A 47 4.41 -0.41 -4.47
C VAL A 47 3.30 -0.13 -5.50
N LEU A 48 2.95 1.14 -5.73
CA LEU A 48 1.97 1.50 -6.76
C LEU A 48 2.46 1.13 -8.16
N ASN A 49 3.71 1.44 -8.48
CA ASN A 49 4.28 1.13 -9.79
C ASN A 49 4.29 -0.37 -10.05
N ASN A 50 4.64 -1.19 -9.07
CA ASN A 50 4.61 -2.65 -9.20
C ASN A 50 3.20 -3.15 -9.53
N ARG A 51 2.17 -2.65 -8.83
CA ARG A 51 0.77 -3.00 -9.10
C ARG A 51 0.31 -2.60 -10.49
N VAL A 52 0.76 -1.43 -10.97
CA VAL A 52 0.43 -0.97 -12.33
C VAL A 52 1.11 -1.86 -13.37
N MET A 53 2.37 -2.23 -13.14
CA MET A 53 3.11 -3.13 -14.04
C MET A 53 2.48 -4.52 -14.08
N GLU A 54 2.10 -5.09 -12.93
CA GLU A 54 1.37 -6.37 -12.86
C GLU A 54 0.09 -6.31 -13.70
N LYS A 55 -0.76 -5.29 -13.49
CA LYS A 55 -1.99 -5.12 -14.27
C LYS A 55 -1.74 -4.94 -15.77
N MET A 56 -0.70 -4.23 -16.15
CA MET A 56 -0.33 -4.07 -17.56
C MET A 56 0.15 -5.39 -18.18
N MET A 57 0.88 -6.22 -17.42
CA MET A 57 1.31 -7.53 -17.88
C MET A 57 0.13 -8.48 -18.02
N ASP A 58 -0.78 -8.52 -17.04
CA ASP A 58 -1.99 -9.33 -17.09
C ASP A 58 -2.84 -8.95 -18.31
N ALA A 59 -3.08 -7.65 -18.53
CA ALA A 59 -3.81 -7.16 -19.70
C ALA A 59 -3.11 -7.49 -21.02
N ALA A 60 -1.78 -7.44 -21.07
CA ALA A 60 -1.02 -7.81 -22.27
C ALA A 60 -1.07 -9.32 -22.56
N ILE A 61 -1.09 -10.16 -21.51
CA ILE A 61 -1.27 -11.62 -21.66
C ILE A 61 -2.67 -11.92 -22.19
N GLU A 62 -3.70 -11.31 -21.60
CA GLU A 62 -5.08 -11.45 -22.05
C GLU A 62 -5.26 -11.00 -23.51
N ASP A 63 -4.66 -9.87 -23.91
CA ASP A 63 -4.74 -9.35 -25.29
C ASP A 63 -4.06 -10.29 -26.32
N VAL A 64 -2.97 -10.95 -25.93
CA VAL A 64 -2.31 -11.96 -26.78
C VAL A 64 -3.16 -13.22 -26.93
N GLU A 65 -3.92 -13.59 -25.90
CA GLU A 65 -4.81 -14.76 -25.91
C GLU A 65 -6.15 -14.48 -26.61
N MET A 66 -6.58 -13.21 -26.67
CA MET A 66 -7.84 -12.79 -27.29
C MET A 66 -7.75 -12.69 -28.82
N GLY A 67 -8.62 -13.40 -29.53
CA GLY A 67 -8.80 -13.28 -30.97
C GLY A 67 -9.58 -12.01 -31.37
N VAL A 68 -9.52 -11.62 -32.64
CA VAL A 68 -10.17 -10.40 -33.20
C VAL A 68 -11.69 -10.30 -32.92
N TYR A 69 -12.35 -11.41 -32.61
CA TYR A 69 -13.78 -11.48 -32.31
C TYR A 69 -14.11 -11.73 -30.83
N ASP A 70 -13.10 -11.86 -29.96
CA ASP A 70 -13.33 -12.09 -28.54
C ASP A 70 -13.86 -10.82 -27.87
N LYS A 71 -14.81 -11.02 -26.96
CA LYS A 71 -15.52 -9.93 -26.29
C LYS A 71 -14.64 -9.38 -25.18
N VAL A 72 -14.46 -8.04 -25.14
CA VAL A 72 -13.75 -7.36 -24.04
C VAL A 72 -14.36 -7.80 -22.71
N VAL A 73 -13.53 -8.34 -21.83
CA VAL A 73 -13.92 -8.72 -20.46
C VAL A 73 -14.33 -7.45 -19.72
N ASP A 74 -15.55 -7.42 -19.21
CA ASP A 74 -16.08 -6.30 -18.45
C ASP A 74 -15.75 -6.51 -16.97
N GLU A 75 -15.17 -5.52 -16.30
CA GLU A 75 -14.84 -5.61 -14.87
C GLU A 75 -16.14 -5.63 -14.06
N ASN A 76 -16.53 -6.81 -13.56
CA ASN A 76 -17.71 -6.94 -12.72
C ASN A 76 -17.45 -6.32 -11.34
N PRO A 77 -18.32 -5.43 -10.82
CA PRO A 77 -18.19 -4.88 -9.47
C PRO A 77 -18.07 -5.93 -8.35
N GLU A 78 -18.59 -7.15 -8.56
CA GLU A 78 -18.49 -8.25 -7.60
C GLU A 78 -17.06 -8.83 -7.47
N ASP A 79 -16.21 -8.63 -8.47
CA ASP A 79 -14.82 -9.13 -8.47
C ASP A 79 -13.83 -8.16 -7.81
N TYR A 80 -14.34 -7.16 -7.08
CA TYR A 80 -13.51 -6.19 -6.37
C TYR A 80 -12.70 -6.84 -5.23
N VAL A 81 -11.37 -6.81 -5.34
CA VAL A 81 -10.46 -7.22 -4.27
C VAL A 81 -10.01 -6.01 -3.46
N GLU A 82 -10.37 -5.97 -2.18
CA GLU A 82 -9.93 -4.92 -1.26
C GLU A 82 -8.42 -5.04 -1.01
N ALA A 83 -7.65 -4.17 -1.68
CA ALA A 83 -6.21 -4.10 -1.52
C ALA A 83 -5.82 -3.05 -0.47
N GLU A 84 -4.86 -3.39 0.38
CA GLU A 84 -4.29 -2.43 1.32
C GLU A 84 -3.68 -1.23 0.58
N LYS A 85 -3.84 -0.03 1.15
CA LYS A 85 -3.27 1.20 0.58
C LYS A 85 -1.74 1.09 0.53
N ALA A 86 -1.15 1.48 -0.60
CA ALA A 86 0.31 1.43 -0.79
C ALA A 86 1.08 2.23 0.28
N THR A 87 0.48 3.30 0.80
CA THR A 87 1.04 4.09 1.90
C THR A 87 1.07 3.30 3.21
N THR A 88 0.04 2.51 3.52
CA THR A 88 0.03 1.68 4.75
C THR A 88 1.10 0.60 4.68
N ILE A 89 1.26 -0.04 3.51
CA ILE A 89 2.33 -1.03 3.28
C ILE A 89 3.70 -0.39 3.50
N ALA A 90 3.96 0.74 2.84
CA ALA A 90 5.24 1.43 2.94
C ALA A 90 5.57 1.88 4.38
N VAL A 91 4.57 2.39 5.11
CA VAL A 91 4.71 2.77 6.51
C VAL A 91 5.04 1.54 7.37
N ASN A 92 4.30 0.44 7.21
CA ASN A 92 4.55 -0.77 7.97
C ASN A 92 5.94 -1.36 7.68
N GLU A 93 6.36 -1.40 6.42
CA GLU A 93 7.69 -1.87 6.02
C GLU A 93 8.82 -1.00 6.60
N PHE A 94 8.62 0.33 6.63
CA PHE A 94 9.56 1.26 7.24
C PHE A 94 9.68 1.02 8.75
N MET A 95 8.55 0.95 9.46
CA MET A 95 8.53 0.75 10.91
C MET A 95 9.11 -0.61 11.32
N ASP A 96 8.84 -1.65 10.53
CA ASP A 96 9.37 -3.00 10.72
C ASP A 96 10.88 -3.10 10.42
N GLY A 97 11.48 -2.09 9.79
CA GLY A 97 12.91 -2.09 9.41
C GLY A 97 13.22 -3.00 8.23
N LYS A 98 12.26 -3.20 7.33
CA LYS A 98 12.40 -4.04 6.12
C LYS A 98 13.00 -3.29 4.93
N LEU A 99 13.21 -1.98 5.08
CA LEU A 99 13.68 -1.10 4.03
C LEU A 99 15.12 -0.69 4.29
N GLU A 100 15.90 -0.66 3.22
CA GLU A 100 17.23 -0.05 3.19
C GLU A 100 17.19 1.13 2.23
N TRP A 101 17.81 2.23 2.61
CA TRP A 101 17.91 3.44 1.79
C TRP A 101 19.23 4.14 2.04
N GLY A 102 19.64 4.96 1.08
CA GLY A 102 20.88 5.73 1.16
C GLY A 102 20.91 6.80 0.08
N GLN A 103 21.92 7.65 0.16
CA GLN A 103 22.21 8.60 -0.92
C GLN A 103 22.76 7.82 -2.10
N THR A 104 22.20 8.06 -3.29
CA THR A 104 22.84 7.59 -4.52
C THR A 104 24.04 8.48 -4.76
N GLU A 105 25.22 7.90 -4.96
CA GLU A 105 26.38 8.67 -5.41
C GLU A 105 26.00 9.35 -6.72
N VAL A 106 25.92 10.68 -6.70
CA VAL A 106 25.72 11.47 -7.90
C VAL A 106 27.08 11.46 -8.59
N GLU A 107 27.24 10.61 -9.61
CA GLU A 107 28.41 10.69 -10.50
C GLU A 107 28.46 12.11 -11.09
N SER A 108 29.50 12.85 -10.71
CA SER A 108 29.78 14.23 -11.15
C SER A 108 30.48 14.26 -12.50
#